data_AF-A0A0D8JC55-F1
#
_entry.id   AF-A0A0D8JC55-F1
#
_cell.length_a   1.000
_cell.length_b   1.000
_cell.length_c   1.000
_cell.angle_alpha   90.00
_cell.angle_beta   90.00
_cell.angle_gamma   90.00
#
_symmetry.space_group_name_H-M   'P 1'
#
loop_
_entity.id
_entity.type
_entity.pdbx_description
1 polymer ?
#
loop_
_entity_poly.entity_id
_entity_poly.type
_entity_poly.pdbx_seq_one_letter_code
_entity_poly.pdbx_strand_id
1 'polypeptide(L)' 'MDFKISVMKRKIKLIIVLVILAAGFTLSACLNMRWGANAGVDVRFGPHGPKLDPHVSLDMYSGGRL' A
#
# COMPACT_ATOMS: atom_id res chain seq x y z
N MET A 1 -44.29 14.98 10.19
CA MET A 1 -43.44 13.80 9.86
C MET A 1 -42.21 14.20 9.02
N ASP A 2 -42.24 15.36 8.37
CA ASP A 2 -41.19 15.88 7.47
C ASP A 2 -39.82 16.17 8.09
N PHE A 3 -39.78 16.64 9.35
CA PHE A 3 -38.50 16.96 10.01
C PHE A 3 -37.61 15.72 10.16
N LYS A 4 -38.20 14.58 10.53
CA LYS A 4 -37.47 13.31 10.71
C LYS A 4 -36.90 12.79 9.38
N ILE A 5 -37.64 13.00 8.29
CA ILE A 5 -37.25 12.61 6.92
C ILE A 5 -36.08 13.49 6.44
N SER A 6 -36.12 14.80 6.71
CA SER A 6 -35.02 15.73 6.37
C SER A 6 -33.73 15.38 7.11
N VAL A 7 -33.81 15.07 8.41
CA VAL A 7 -32.66 14.65 9.21
C VAL A 7 -32.06 13.33 8.71
N MET A 8 -32.89 12.34 8.35
CA MET A 8 -32.43 11.08 7.77
C MET A 8 -31.69 11.28 6.45
N LYS A 9 -32.22 12.12 5.55
CA LYS A 9 -31.56 12.44 4.26
C LYS A 9 -30.18 13.08 4.48
N ARG A 10 -30.04 13.93 5.50
CA ARG A 10 -28.76 14.57 5.86
C ARG A 10 -27.74 13.58 6.40
N LYS A 11 -28.17 12.62 7.24
CA LYS A 11 -27.32 11.53 7.72
C LYS A 11 -26.84 10.61 6.59
N ILE A 12 -27.73 10.26 5.66
CA ILE A 12 -27.37 9.45 4.49
C ILE A 12 -26.34 10.17 3.62
N LYS A 13 -26.53 11.47 3.36
CA LYS A 13 -25.52 12.27 2.63
C LYS A 13 -24.16 12.27 3.33
N LEU A 14 -24.13 12.42 4.66
CA LEU A 14 -22.89 12.36 5.43
C LEU A 14 -22.19 11.00 5.31
N ILE A 15 -22.95 9.90 5.39
CA ILE A 15 -22.40 8.55 5.24
C ILE A 15 -21.81 8.37 3.83
N ILE A 16 -22.53 8.81 2.79
CA ILE A 16 -22.04 8.74 1.40
C ILE A 16 -20.73 9.51 1.25
N VAL A 17 -20.65 10.74 1.78
CA VAL A 17 -19.41 11.53 1.74
C VAL A 17 -18.26 10.82 2.46
N LEU A 18 -18.52 10.23 3.63
CA LEU A 18 -17.51 9.50 4.39
C LEU A 18 -16.98 8.28 3.62
N VAL A 19 -17.88 7.53 2.97
CA VAL A 19 -17.53 6.37 2.14
C VAL A 19 -16.67 6.78 0.96
N ILE A 20 -17.03 7.86 0.26
CA ILE A 20 -16.24 8.40 -0.86
C ILE A 20 -14.83 8.80 -0.38
N LEU A 21 -14.74 9.46 0.78
CA LEU A 21 -13.45 9.86 1.36
C LEU A 21 -12.59 8.64 1.67
N ALA A 22 -13.16 7.63 2.33
CA ALA A 22 -12.47 6.39 2.68
C ALA A 22 -11.98 5.64 1.44
N ALA A 23 -12.81 5.56 0.39
CA ALA A 23 -12.44 4.94 -0.88
C ALA A 23 -11.30 5.70 -1.58
N GLY A 24 -11.27 7.02 -1.51
CA GLY A 24 -10.17 7.83 -2.03
C GLY A 24 -8.84 7.55 -1.31
N PHE A 25 -8.88 7.43 0.02
CA PHE A 25 -7.69 7.11 0.82
C PHE A 25 -7.16 5.71 0.55
N THR A 26 -8.02 4.70 0.43
CA THR A 26 -7.59 3.33 0.13
C THR A 26 -7.00 3.21 -1.26
N LEU A 27 -7.60 3.85 -2.26
CA LEU A 27 -7.04 3.88 -3.63
C LEU A 27 -5.68 4.59 -3.66
N SER A 28 -5.53 5.71 -2.94
CA SER A 28 -4.24 6.40 -2.81
C SER A 28 -3.17 5.52 -2.15
N ALA A 29 -3.52 4.80 -1.08
CA ALA A 29 -2.59 3.90 -0.41
C ALA A 29 -2.14 2.75 -1.32
N CYS A 30 -3.06 2.14 -2.07
CA CYS A 30 -2.75 1.07 -3.01
C CYS A 30 -1.93 1.56 -4.21
N LEU A 31 -2.23 2.75 -4.76
CA LEU A 31 -1.49 3.33 -5.89
C LEU A 31 -0.05 3.72 -5.51
N ASN A 32 0.18 4.09 -4.25
CA ASN A 32 1.52 4.43 -3.75
C ASN A 32 2.30 3.22 -3.21
N MET A 33 1.71 2.02 -3.24
CA MET A 33 2.40 0.79 -2.88
C MET A 33 3.44 0.47 -3.95
N ARG A 34 4.72 0.49 -3.57
CA ARG A 34 5.83 0.06 -4.45
C ARG A 34 6.28 -1.34 -4.04
N TRP A 35 6.45 -2.16 -5.07
CA TRP A 35 6.72 -3.58 -4.98
C TRP A 35 7.99 -3.77 -5.82
N GLY A 36 9.08 -4.05 -5.14
CA GLY A 36 10.38 -4.27 -5.74
C GLY A 36 10.75 -5.74 -5.57
N ALA A 37 11.13 -6.39 -6.66
CA ALA A 37 11.83 -7.67 -6.60
C ALA A 37 13.31 -7.39 -6.84
N ASN A 38 14.15 -7.77 -5.88
CA ASN A 38 15.59 -7.71 -6.01
C ASN A 38 16.13 -9.14 -6.08
N ALA A 39 16.76 -9.49 -7.19
CA ALA A 39 17.44 -10.76 -7.36
C ALA A 39 18.91 -10.48 -7.65
N GLY A 40 19.78 -11.05 -6.84
CA GLY A 40 21.21 -10.81 -6.88
C GLY A 40 22.01 -12.09 -6.60
N VAL A 41 23.29 -12.04 -6.93
CA VAL A 41 24.24 -13.10 -6.58
C VAL A 41 25.43 -12.43 -5.93
N ASP A 42 25.63 -12.71 -4.64
CA ASP A 42 26.80 -12.23 -3.93
C ASP A 42 27.97 -13.17 -4.18
N VAL A 43 29.12 -12.60 -4.52
CA VAL A 43 30.36 -13.38 -4.70
C VAL A 43 31.25 -13.16 -3.49
N ARG A 44 31.46 -14.22 -2.71
CA ARG A 44 32.36 -14.21 -1.55
C ARG A 44 33.66 -14.89 -1.92
N PHE A 45 34.75 -14.12 -1.97
CA PHE A 45 36.09 -14.65 -2.20
C PHE A 45 36.73 -15.06 -0.88
N GLY A 46 37.27 -16.27 -0.80
CA GLY A 46 37.97 -16.78 0.38
C GLY A 46 39.11 -17.74 0.02
N PRO A 47 39.88 -18.19 1.02
CA PRO A 47 41.05 -19.07 0.82
C PRO A 47 40.71 -20.44 0.20
N HIS A 48 39.43 -20.81 0.12
CA HIS A 48 38.94 -22.02 -0.54
C HIS A 48 38.25 -21.75 -1.89
N GLY A 49 38.49 -20.57 -2.49
CA GLY A 49 37.92 -20.16 -3.77
C GLY A 49 36.67 -19.28 -3.66
N PRO A 50 36.15 -18.79 -4.80
CA PRO A 50 34.95 -17.98 -4.85
C PRO A 50 33.70 -18.82 -4.54
N LYS A 51 32.89 -18.34 -3.60
CA LYS A 51 31.59 -18.92 -3.27
C LYS A 51 30.49 -17.98 -3.76
N LEU A 52 29.55 -18.51 -4.53
CA LEU A 52 28.38 -17.77 -5.01
C LEU A 52 27.23 -17.97 -4.03
N ASP A 53 26.60 -16.88 -3.63
CA ASP A 53 25.45 -16.87 -2.73
C ASP A 53 24.28 -16.13 -3.41
N PRO A 54 23.40 -16.85 -4.12
CA PRO A 54 22.25 -16.25 -4.78
C PRO A 54 21.18 -15.89 -3.74
N HIS A 55 20.63 -14.69 -3.84
CA HIS A 55 19.53 -14.25 -3.00
C HIS A 55 18.40 -13.64 -3.85
N VAL A 56 17.17 -13.85 -3.38
CA VAL A 56 15.97 -13.22 -3.92
C VAL A 56 15.23 -12.57 -2.76
N SER A 57 15.08 -11.27 -2.84
CA SER A 57 14.43 -10.44 -1.83
C SER A 57 13.21 -9.77 -2.46
N LEU A 58 12.11 -9.77 -1.71
CA LEU A 58 10.88 -9.09 -2.08
C LEU A 58 10.68 -7.96 -1.10
N ASP A 59 10.79 -6.72 -1.58
CA ASP A 59 10.59 -5.53 -0.79
C ASP A 59 9.21 -4.95 -1.07
N MET A 60 8.37 -4.93 -0.03
CA MET A 60 7.10 -4.22 -0.01
C MET A 60 7.25 -2.92 0.76
N TYR A 61 7.14 -1.79 0.06
CA TYR A 61 7.16 -0.47 0.68
C TYR A 61 5.78 0.18 0.59
N SER A 62 5.15 0.37 1.75
CA SER A 62 3.85 1.02 1.93
C SER A 62 4.05 2.33 2.70
N GLY A 63 4.77 3.30 2.11
CA GLY A 63 5.32 4.40 2.91
C GLY A 63 5.61 5.71 2.19
N GLY A 64 4.68 6.25 1.39
CA GLY A 64 4.74 7.65 0.93
C GLY A 64 5.91 8.00 0.00
N ARG A 65 5.83 9.16 -0.66
CA ARG A 65 6.89 9.64 -1.56
C ARG A 65 8.21 9.83 -0.78
N LEU A 66 9.31 9.28 -1.31
CA LEU A 66 10.70 9.66 -1.00
C LEU A 66 10.93 11.15 -1.29
#